data_AF-A0A1M6F4K3-F1
#
_entry.id   AF-A0A1M6F4K3-F1
#
_cell.length_a   1.000
_cell.length_b   1.000
_cell.length_c   1.000
_cell.angle_alpha   90.00
_cell.angle_beta   90.00
_cell.angle_gamma   90.00
#
_symmetry.space_group_name_H-M   'P 1'
#
loop_
_entity.id
_entity.type
_entity.pdbx_description
1 polymer ?
#
loop_
_entity_poly.entity_id
_entity_poly.type
_entity_poly.pdbx_seq_one_letter_code
_entity_poly.pdbx_strand_id
1 'polypeptide(L)'
;MYISVNVIKEKSFDPVFKVRVSYQDQEVSFSDVVVEVLRQPPKVTINYPEEIRSVLPNINVKKLELEILNKIAEFLLLNARA
;
A
#
# COMPACT_ATOMS: atom_id res chain seq x y z
N MET A 1 -14.16 -14.69 2.86
CA MET A 1 -12.95 -14.05 3.41
C MET A 1 -13.28 -12.60 3.68
N TYR A 2 -13.16 -12.17 4.93
CA TYR A 2 -13.30 -10.79 5.36
C TYR A 2 -11.95 -10.29 5.87
N ILE A 3 -11.53 -9.14 5.37
CA ILE A 3 -10.30 -8.46 5.80
C ILE A 3 -10.67 -7.00 6.05
N SER A 4 -10.33 -6.48 7.22
CA SER A 4 -10.48 -5.07 7.56
C SER A 4 -9.18 -4.55 8.16
N VAL A 5 -8.71 -3.42 7.65
CA VAL A 5 -7.44 -2.81 8.01
C VAL A 5 -7.68 -1.31 8.21
N ASN A 6 -7.38 -0.81 9.41
CA ASN A 6 -7.55 0.60 9.76
C ASN A 6 -6.31 1.15 10.45
N VAL A 7 -5.76 2.25 9.95
CA VAL A 7 -4.63 2.93 10.61
C VAL A 7 -5.13 3.66 11.85
N ILE A 8 -4.47 3.45 12.98
CA ILE A 8 -4.71 4.18 14.23
C ILE A 8 -3.92 5.49 14.14
N LYS A 9 -4.55 6.52 13.58
CA LYS A 9 -3.90 7.78 13.16
C LYS A 9 -3.15 8.46 14.31
N GLU A 10 -3.77 8.49 15.49
CA GLU A 10 -3.23 9.14 16.69
C GLU A 10 -2.02 8.41 17.30
N LYS A 11 -1.75 7.16 16.88
CA LYS A 11 -0.60 6.36 17.32
C LYS A 11 0.40 6.06 16.21
N SER A 12 0.26 6.71 15.05
CA SER A 12 1.06 6.41 13.86
C SER A 12 1.85 7.63 13.41
N PHE A 13 3.14 7.45 13.13
CA PHE A 13 4.00 8.47 12.57
C PHE A 13 5.08 7.81 11.71
N ASP A 14 5.36 8.35 10.52
CA ASP A 14 6.36 7.78 9.62
C ASP A 14 7.73 7.66 10.32
N PRO A 15 8.37 6.47 10.36
CA PRO A 15 8.07 5.26 9.58
C PRO A 15 7.23 4.18 10.30
N VAL A 16 6.77 4.39 11.53
CA VAL A 16 6.08 3.38 12.34
C VAL A 16 4.57 3.64 12.40
N PHE A 17 3.78 2.67 11.95
CA PHE A 17 2.33 2.75 11.95
C PHE A 17 1.73 1.70 12.88
N LYS A 18 0.70 2.08 13.63
CA LYS A 18 -0.15 1.15 14.37
C LYS A 18 -1.42 0.91 13.58
N VAL A 19 -1.71 -0.34 13.27
CA VAL A 19 -2.81 -0.72 12.39
C VAL A 19 -3.69 -1.72 13.11
N ARG A 20 -4.99 -1.47 13.12
CA ARG A 20 -6.01 -2.41 13.60
C ARG A 20 -6.41 -3.33 12.45
N VAL A 21 -6.24 -4.63 12.65
CA VAL A 21 -6.50 -5.66 11.64
C VAL A 21 -7.52 -6.66 12.16
N SER A 22 -8.50 -6.96 11.32
CA SER A 22 -9.46 -8.03 11.53
C SER A 22 -9.45 -8.95 10.30
N TYR A 23 -9.45 -10.25 10.52
CA TYR A 23 -9.44 -11.28 9.50
C TYR A 23 -10.42 -12.38 9.85
N GLN A 24 -11.14 -12.89 8.86
CA GLN A 24 -11.99 -14.07 9.01
C GLN A 24 -12.09 -14.86 7.71
N ASP A 25 -11.75 -16.14 7.77
CA ASP A 25 -12.06 -17.14 6.75
C ASP A 25 -12.77 -18.36 7.35
N GLN A 26 -12.63 -19.54 6.73
CA GLN A 26 -13.28 -20.78 7.18
C GLN A 26 -12.58 -21.43 8.38
N GLU A 27 -11.29 -21.17 8.60
CA GLU A 27 -10.46 -21.87 9.59
C GLU A 27 -9.89 -20.91 10.66
N VAL A 28 -9.62 -19.67 10.28
CA VAL A 28 -8.91 -18.68 11.10
C VAL A 28 -9.74 -17.40 11.22
N SER A 29 -9.83 -16.89 12.45
CA SER A 29 -10.49 -15.63 12.76
C SER A 29 -9.79 -14.87 13.87
N PHE A 30 -9.59 -13.57 13.67
CA PHE A 30 -9.19 -12.63 14.72
C PHE A 30 -9.79 -11.25 14.43
N SER A 31 -10.08 -10.50 15.49
CA SER A 31 -10.66 -9.15 15.39
C SER A 31 -9.88 -8.14 16.20
N ASP A 32 -9.80 -6.92 15.66
CA ASP A 32 -9.25 -5.73 16.31
C ASP A 32 -7.82 -5.89 16.85
N VAL A 33 -7.02 -6.76 16.23
CA VAL A 33 -5.62 -6.96 16.61
C VAL A 33 -4.80 -5.75 16.18
N VAL A 34 -4.02 -5.19 17.11
CA VAL A 34 -3.12 -4.06 16.82
C VAL A 34 -1.77 -4.60 16.37
N VAL A 35 -1.41 -4.30 15.12
CA VAL A 35 -0.16 -4.66 14.48
C VAL A 35 0.73 -3.43 14.36
N GLU A 36 2.03 -3.57 14.62
CA GLU A 36 3.02 -2.55 14.29
C GLU A 36 3.56 -2.81 12.88
N VAL A 37 3.53 -1.77 12.05
CA VAL A 37 4.04 -1.80 10.68
C VAL A 37 5.17 -0.81 10.57
N LEU A 38 6.39 -1.31 10.32
CA LEU A 38 7.53 -0.49 9.96
C LEU A 38 7.55 -0.27 8.45
N ARG A 39 7.24 0.95 8.00
CA ARG A 39 7.32 1.33 6.60
C ARG A 39 8.78 1.44 6.18
N GLN A 40 9.19 0.53 5.31
CA GLN A 40 10.42 0.70 4.54
C GLN A 40 10.03 1.25 3.16
N PRO A 41 10.61 2.37 2.70
CA PRO A 41 10.36 2.88 1.36
C PRO A 41 10.60 1.77 0.33
N PRO A 42 9.63 1.42 -0.51
CA PRO A 42 9.84 0.40 -1.52
C PRO A 42 10.91 0.91 -2.50
N LYS A 43 11.92 0.09 -2.80
CA LYS A 43 12.90 0.39 -3.85
C LYS A 43 12.25 0.09 -5.18
N VAL A 44 11.65 1.11 -5.80
CA VAL A 44 11.00 1.00 -7.11
C VAL A 44 11.69 1.96 -8.06
N THR A 45 12.07 1.45 -9.23
CA THR A 45 12.59 2.27 -10.32
C THR A 45 11.50 2.42 -11.36
N ILE A 46 11.00 3.64 -11.55
CA ILE A 46 10.04 3.95 -12.62
C ILE A 46 10.79 4.69 -13.73
N ASN A 47 10.91 4.02 -14.88
CA ASN A 47 11.56 4.58 -16.05
C ASN A 47 10.53 5.33 -16.89
N TYR A 48 10.44 6.64 -16.68
CA TYR A 48 9.59 7.49 -17.51
C TYR A 48 10.26 7.76 -18.88
N PRO A 49 9.49 7.69 -19.98
CA PRO A 49 10.01 7.98 -21.31
C PRO A 49 10.30 9.48 -21.46
N GLU A 50 11.27 9.83 -22.32
CA GLU A 50 11.84 11.19 -22.41
C GLU A 50 10.78 12.26 -22.69
N GLU A 51 9.75 11.93 -23.47
CA GLU A 51 8.69 12.82 -23.92
C GLU A 51 7.92 13.44 -22.76
N ILE A 52 7.83 12.74 -21.62
CA ILE A 52 7.10 13.22 -20.44
C ILE A 52 8.02 13.69 -19.32
N ARG A 53 9.33 13.48 -19.40
CA ARG A 53 10.25 13.87 -18.32
C ARG A 53 10.24 15.36 -18.04
N SER A 54 10.08 16.18 -19.08
CA SER A 54 10.01 17.64 -18.97
C SER A 54 8.77 18.13 -18.20
N VAL A 55 7.69 17.34 -18.16
CA VAL A 55 6.44 17.72 -17.47
C VAL A 55 6.33 17.17 -16.05
N LEU A 56 7.14 16.16 -15.68
CA LEU A 56 7.14 15.56 -14.34
C LEU A 56 7.30 16.59 -13.20
N PRO A 57 8.21 17.59 -13.29
CA PRO A 57 8.36 18.59 -12.22
C PRO A 57 7.11 19.43 -11.95
N ASN A 58 6.19 19.51 -12.92
CA ASN A 58 4.99 20.34 -12.85
C ASN A 58 3.77 19.60 -12.29
N ILE A 59 3.92 18.34 -11.89
CA ILE A 59 2.82 17.51 -11.38
C ILE A 59 3.15 16.90 -10.01
N ASN A 60 2.13 16.35 -9.35
CA ASN A 60 2.33 15.57 -8.13
C ASN A 60 2.83 14.15 -8.48
N VAL A 61 4.13 14.03 -8.76
CA VAL A 61 4.78 12.75 -9.13
C VAL A 61 4.55 11.68 -8.07
N LYS A 62 4.66 12.01 -6.78
CA LYS A 62 4.45 11.03 -5.70
C LYS A 62 3.05 10.41 -5.72
N LYS A 63 2.01 11.21 -6.01
CA LYS A 63 0.66 10.68 -6.17
C LYS A 63 0.57 9.76 -7.39
N LEU A 64 1.16 10.15 -8.52
CA LEU A 64 1.21 9.30 -9.71
C LEU A 64 1.92 7.97 -9.43
N GLU A 65 3.07 7.99 -8.77
CA GLU A 65 3.83 6.78 -8.40
C GLU A 65 3.01 5.87 -7.47
N LEU A 66 2.29 6.43 -6.49
CA LEU A 66 1.40 5.66 -5.63
C LEU A 66 0.25 5.00 -6.41
N GLU A 67 -0.35 5.70 -7.37
CA GLU A 67 -1.40 5.13 -8.24
C GLU A 67 -0.85 4.01 -9.14
N ILE A 68 0.36 4.17 -9.68
CA ILE A 68 1.07 3.12 -10.44
C ILE A 68 1.25 1.88 -9.56
N LEU A 69 1.77 2.05 -8.34
CA LEU A 69 1.98 0.96 -7.40
C LEU A 69 0.67 0.29 -6.97
N ASN A 70 -0.39 1.07 -6.76
CA ASN A 70 -1.71 0.54 -6.43
C ASN A 70 -2.25 -0.33 -7.57
N LYS A 71 -2.13 0.10 -8.83
CA LYS A 71 -2.55 -0.71 -9.99
C LYS A 71 -1.74 -1.99 -10.17
N ILE A 72 -0.44 -1.94 -9.89
CA ILE A 72 0.39 -3.16 -9.86
C ILE A 72 -0.11 -4.11 -8.76
N ALA A 73 -0.38 -3.62 -7.55
CA ALA A 73 -0.87 -4.44 -6.46
C ALA A 73 -2.24 -5.08 -6.79
N GLU A 74 -3.18 -4.31 -7.35
CA GLU A 74 -4.47 -4.83 -7.84
C GLU A 74 -4.27 -5.96 -8.86
N PHE A 75 -3.40 -5.75 -9.86
CA PHE A 75 -3.09 -6.77 -10.86
C PHE A 75 -2.49 -8.03 -10.23
N LEU A 76 -1.53 -7.89 -9.32
CA LEU A 76 -0.92 -9.03 -8.64
C LEU A 76 -1.95 -9.80 -7.80
N LEU A 77 -2.85 -9.11 -7.10
CA LEU A 77 -3.89 -9.76 -6.29
C LEU A 77 -4.93 -10.50 -7.15
N LEU A 78 -5.27 -9.97 -8.32
CA LEU A 78 -6.16 -10.66 -9.27
C LEU A 78 -5.51 -11.94 -9.83
N ASN A 79 -4.20 -11.90 -10.08
CA ASN A 79 -3.47 -13.02 -10.66
C ASN A 79 -2.84 -13.97 -9.62
N ALA A 80 -2.87 -13.63 -8.32
CA ALA A 80 -2.39 -14.49 -7.23
C ALA A 80 -3.28 -15.73 -6.99
N ARG A 81 -4.35 -15.90 -7.77
CA ARG A 81 -5.11 -17.15 -7.89
C ARG A 81 -4.70 -17.87 -9.19
N ALA A 82 -3.57 -18.57 -9.13
CA ALA A 82 -3.18 -19.64 -10.06
C ALA A 82 -2.54 -20.77 -9.25
#